data_AF-Q5FMC9-F1
#
_entry.id   AF-Q5FMC9-F1
#
_cell.length_a   1.000
_cell.length_b   1.000
_cell.length_c   1.000
_cell.angle_alpha   90.00
_cell.angle_beta   90.00
_cell.angle_gamma   90.00
#
_symmetry.space_group_name_H-M   'P 1'
#
loop_
_entity.id
_entity.type
_entity.pdbx_description
1 polymer ?
#
loop_
_entity_poly.entity_id
_entity_poly.type
_entity_poly.pdbx_seq_one_letter_code
_entity_poly.pdbx_strand_id
1 'polypeptide(L)'
;MVFIAIFIKRQFKIENPLLDLHVFARKQYRLGILITLLISGAIMAPELMLPLFSQNILKVSPIVSGEVMIPSALTMAFLSPFAGRLYDKFGIKKMAVIGSLAGLITALPMFFYDAQT
;
A
#
# COMPACT_ATOMS: atom_id res chain seq x y z
N MET A 1 2.69 -12.43 -21.12
CA MET A 1 1.30 -12.03 -21.45
C MET A 1 0.46 -13.18 -22.01
N VAL A 2 0.91 -13.93 -23.02
CA VAL A 2 0.15 -15.06 -23.60
C VAL A 2 -0.25 -16.13 -22.57
N PHE A 3 0.68 -16.56 -21.71
CA PHE A 3 0.39 -17.54 -20.65
C PHE A 3 -0.68 -17.05 -19.65
N ILE A 4 -0.71 -15.76 -19.33
CA ILE A 4 -1.71 -15.16 -18.43
C ILE A 4 -3.10 -15.19 -19.09
N ALA A 5 -3.18 -14.84 -20.37
CA ALA A 5 -4.45 -14.89 -21.10
C ALA A 5 -5.02 -16.32 -21.18
N ILE A 6 -4.15 -17.32 -21.37
CA ILE A 6 -4.53 -18.74 -21.34
C ILE A 6 -4.97 -19.15 -19.93
N PHE A 7 -4.24 -18.74 -18.89
CA PHE A 7 -4.59 -19.02 -17.49
C PHE A 7 -5.98 -18.45 -17.14
N ILE A 8 -6.24 -17.18 -17.47
CA ILE A 8 -7.53 -16.50 -17.24
C ILE A 8 -8.67 -17.26 -17.92
N LYS A 9 -8.52 -17.60 -19.21
CA LYS A 9 -9.53 -18.37 -19.95
C LYS A 9 -9.78 -19.75 -19.32
N ARG A 10 -8.75 -20.39 -18.79
CA ARG A 10 -8.84 -21.69 -18.12
C ARG A 10 -9.56 -21.58 -16.76
N GLN A 11 -9.34 -20.51 -15.99
CA GLN A 11 -10.01 -20.31 -14.69
C GLN A 11 -11.53 -20.21 -14.83
N PHE A 12 -12.06 -19.63 -15.90
CA PHE A 12 -13.51 -19.55 -16.12
C PHE A 12 -14.18 -20.89 -16.47
N LYS A 13 -13.41 -21.92 -16.85
CA LYS A 13 -13.95 -23.21 -17.33
C LYS A 13 -13.77 -24.36 -16.35
N ILE A 14 -12.97 -24.19 -15.30
CA ILE A 14 -12.68 -25.22 -14.30
C ILE A 14 -13.72 -25.15 -13.18
N GLU A 15 -14.20 -26.30 -12.69
CA GLU A 15 -15.17 -26.38 -11.58
C GLU A 15 -14.64 -25.82 -10.26
N ASN A 16 -13.35 -26.06 -9.95
CA ASN A 16 -12.67 -25.56 -8.76
C ASN A 16 -11.54 -24.60 -9.15
N PRO A 17 -11.85 -23.34 -9.52
CA PRO A 17 -10.84 -22.37 -9.93
C PRO A 17 -9.94 -22.01 -8.74
N LEU A 18 -8.63 -21.94 -8.99
CA LEU A 18 -7.66 -21.43 -8.02
C LEU A 18 -7.92 -19.96 -7.70
N LEU A 19 -8.40 -19.21 -8.69
CA LEU A 19 -8.75 -17.81 -8.55
C LEU A 19 -10.12 -17.59 -9.20
N ASP A 20 -11.14 -17.38 -8.37
CA ASP A 20 -12.49 -17.08 -8.86
C ASP A 20 -12.51 -15.68 -9.47
N LEU A 21 -12.49 -15.62 -10.80
CA LEU A 21 -12.49 -14.35 -11.55
C LEU A 21 -13.88 -13.70 -11.62
N HIS A 22 -14.96 -14.40 -11.23
CA HIS A 22 -16.32 -13.83 -11.25
C HIS A 22 -16.49 -12.71 -10.21
N VAL A 23 -15.64 -12.67 -9.18
CA VAL A 23 -15.63 -11.60 -8.18
C VAL A 23 -15.37 -10.21 -8.80
N PHE A 24 -14.63 -10.13 -9.91
CA PHE A 24 -14.41 -8.88 -10.65
C PHE A 24 -15.70 -8.31 -11.28
N ALA A 25 -16.74 -9.13 -11.46
CA ALA A 25 -18.05 -8.65 -11.89
C ALA A 25 -18.77 -7.83 -10.79
N ARG A 26 -18.40 -8.01 -9.51
CA ARG A 26 -18.99 -7.27 -8.39
C ARG A 26 -18.38 -5.87 -8.27
N LYS A 27 -19.24 -4.83 -8.31
CA LYS A 27 -18.85 -3.42 -8.17
C LYS A 27 -18.02 -3.16 -6.90
N GLN A 28 -18.40 -3.76 -5.78
CA GLN A 28 -17.70 -3.60 -4.49
C GLN A 28 -16.26 -4.12 -4.54
N TYR A 29 -16.03 -5.25 -5.23
CA TYR A 29 -14.70 -5.82 -5.38
C TYR A 29 -13.82 -4.96 -6.30
N ARG A 30 -14.36 -4.48 -7.42
CA ARG A 30 -13.65 -3.54 -8.31
C ARG A 30 -13.25 -2.26 -7.59
N LEU A 31 -14.15 -1.68 -6.80
CA LEU A 31 -13.85 -0.49 -6.01
C LEU A 31 -12.78 -0.78 -4.94
N GLY A 32 -12.84 -1.94 -4.27
CA GLY A 32 -11.83 -2.35 -3.31
C GLY A 32 -10.44 -2.47 -3.94
N ILE A 33 -10.33 -3.08 -5.12
CA ILE A 33 -9.08 -3.16 -5.87
C ILE A 33 -8.59 -1.77 -6.27
N LEU A 34 -9.46 -0.92 -6.80
CA LEU A 34 -9.07 0.43 -7.21
C LEU A 34 -8.54 1.24 -6.03
N ILE A 35 -9.22 1.19 -4.88
CA ILE A 35 -8.77 1.85 -3.64
C ILE A 35 -7.41 1.29 -3.21
N THR A 36 -7.24 -0.04 -3.22
CA THR A 36 -5.97 -0.68 -2.85
C THR A 36 -4.84 -0.24 -3.78
N LEU A 37 -5.10 -0.20 -5.09
CA LEU A 37 -4.14 0.25 -6.09
C LEU A 37 -3.70 1.70 -5.84
N LEU A 38 -4.66 2.60 -5.57
CA LEU A 38 -4.39 4.01 -5.27
C LEU A 38 -3.58 4.16 -3.98
N ILE A 39 -3.92 3.42 -2.93
CA ILE A 39 -3.19 3.45 -1.65
C ILE A 39 -1.77 2.91 -1.83
N SER A 40 -1.59 1.76 -2.48
CA SER A 40 -0.25 1.20 -2.75
C SER A 40 0.62 2.16 -3.56
N GLY A 41 0.04 2.81 -4.58
CA GLY A 41 0.74 3.82 -5.36
C GLY A 41 1.11 5.05 -4.53
N ALA A 42 0.21 5.52 -3.66
CA ALA A 42 0.45 6.66 -2.79
C ALA A 42 1.53 6.39 -1.73
N ILE A 43 1.69 5.14 -1.28
CA ILE A 43 2.72 4.75 -0.29
C ILE A 43 4.09 4.60 -0.94
N MET A 44 4.19 4.16 -2.20
CA MET A 44 5.49 3.98 -2.87
C MET A 44 6.30 5.27 -3.00
N ALA A 45 5.65 6.40 -3.31
CA ALA A 45 6.33 7.68 -3.50
C ALA A 45 7.12 8.14 -2.26
N PRO A 46 6.52 8.25 -1.05
CA PRO A 46 7.25 8.62 0.16
C PRO A 46 8.29 7.57 0.58
N GLU A 47 8.01 6.29 0.37
CA GLU A 47 8.92 5.18 0.73
C GLU A 47 10.26 5.27 -0.01
N LEU A 48 10.25 5.75 -1.26
CA LEU A 48 11.46 5.98 -2.05
C LEU A 48 12.02 7.40 -1.87
N MET A 49 11.17 8.42 -1.75
CA MET A 49 11.64 9.81 -1.65
C MET A 49 12.48 10.05 -0.39
N LEU A 50 12.07 9.54 0.77
CA LEU A 50 12.78 9.81 2.03
C LEU A 50 14.26 9.35 2.03
N PRO A 51 14.58 8.10 1.65
CA PRO A 51 15.98 7.67 1.55
C PRO A 51 16.72 8.36 0.40
N LEU A 52 16.08 8.56 -0.75
CA LEU A 52 16.73 9.22 -1.89
C LEU A 52 17.03 10.69 -1.60
N PHE A 53 16.15 11.39 -0.89
CA PHE A 53 16.38 12.77 -0.43
C PHE A 53 17.54 12.81 0.56
N SER A 54 17.51 11.93 1.55
CA SER A 54 18.58 11.84 2.56
C SER A 54 19.94 11.57 1.92
N GLN A 55 20.01 10.64 0.98
CA GLN A 55 21.27 10.26 0.35
C GLN A 55 21.74 11.28 -0.70
N ASN A 56 20.85 11.76 -1.58
CA ASN A 56 21.24 12.59 -2.71
C ASN A 56 21.34 14.08 -2.38
N ILE A 57 20.45 14.59 -1.53
CA ILE A 57 20.35 16.01 -1.17
C ILE A 57 21.07 16.29 0.15
N LEU A 58 20.74 15.56 1.23
CA LEU A 58 21.41 15.75 2.53
C LEU A 58 22.84 15.15 2.55
N LYS A 59 23.23 14.41 1.50
CA LYS A 59 24.55 13.77 1.35
C LYS A 59 24.93 12.87 2.53
N VAL A 60 23.94 12.34 3.27
CA VAL A 60 24.21 11.40 4.36
C VAL A 60 24.52 10.02 3.80
N SER A 61 25.34 9.25 4.54
CA SER A 61 25.69 7.90 4.12
C SER A 61 24.45 7.00 4.07
N PRO A 62 24.44 5.95 3.21
CA PRO A 62 23.34 4.99 3.15
C PRO A 62 23.04 4.31 4.49
N ILE A 63 24.05 4.15 5.35
CA ILE A 63 23.90 3.56 6.69
C ILE A 63 23.02 4.44 7.57
N VAL A 64 23.32 5.75 7.61
CA VAL A 64 22.53 6.73 8.38
C VAL A 64 21.11 6.86 7.82
N SER A 65 20.96 6.81 6.49
CA SER A 65 19.63 6.75 5.86
C SER A 65 18.85 5.51 6.27
N GLY A 66 19.51 4.35 6.42
CA GLY A 66 18.90 3.11 6.87
C GLY A 66 18.48 3.16 8.33
N GLU A 67 19.26 3.81 9.19
CA GLU A 67 18.92 4.02 10.61
C GLU A 67 17.62 4.80 10.78
N VAL A 68 17.36 5.81 9.95
CA VAL A 68 16.10 6.57 9.96
C VAL A 68 14.90 5.69 9.53
N MET A 69 15.13 4.67 8.70
CA MET A 69 14.10 3.75 8.23
C MET A 69 13.82 2.59 9.19
N ILE A 70 14.76 2.22 10.06
CA ILE A 70 14.57 1.11 11.02
C ILE A 70 13.38 1.38 11.98
N PRO A 71 13.24 2.58 12.59
CA PRO A 71 12.09 2.90 13.42
C PRO A 71 10.75 2.77 12.70
N SER A 72 10.67 3.13 11.41
CA SER A 72 9.43 3.02 10.64
C SER A 72 9.06 1.54 10.41
N ALA A 73 10.03 0.71 10.03
CA ALA A 73 9.85 -0.73 9.86
C ALA A 73 9.45 -1.42 11.19
N LEU A 74 10.09 -1.07 12.30
CA LEU A 74 9.76 -1.60 13.62
C LEU A 74 8.34 -1.21 14.05
N THR A 75 7.96 0.05 13.82
CA THR A 75 6.62 0.53 14.12
C THR A 75 5.57 -0.23 13.30
N MET A 76 5.82 -0.45 12.02
CA MET A 76 4.93 -1.23 11.15
C MET A 76 4.84 -2.69 11.61
N ALA A 77 5.97 -3.33 11.94
CA ALA A 77 6.00 -4.70 12.45
C ALA A 77 5.16 -4.83 13.74
N PHE A 78 5.33 -3.88 14.67
CA PHE A 78 4.60 -3.85 15.92
C PHE A 78 3.10 -3.58 15.74
N LEU A 79 2.71 -2.71 14.81
CA LEU A 79 1.31 -2.34 14.57
C LEU A 79 0.54 -3.37 13.72
N SER A 80 1.23 -4.19 12.92
CA SER A 80 0.60 -5.19 12.04
C SER A 80 -0.42 -6.12 12.74
N PRO A 81 -0.18 -6.66 13.95
CA PRO A 81 -1.13 -7.53 14.63
C PRO A 81 -2.34 -6.76 15.17
N PHE A 82 -2.16 -5.49 15.51
CA PHE A 82 -3.24 -4.63 15.98
C PHE A 82 -4.15 -4.24 14.82
N ALA A 83 -3.58 -3.98 13.63
CA ALA A 83 -4.34 -3.71 12.42
C ALA A 83 -5.27 -4.88 12.06
N GLY A 84 -4.79 -6.12 12.15
CA GLY A 84 -5.61 -7.32 11.94
C GLY A 84 -6.79 -7.41 12.93
N ARG A 85 -6.52 -7.24 14.23
CA ARG A 85 -7.58 -7.22 15.26
C ARG A 85 -8.59 -6.10 15.04
N LEU A 86 -8.14 -4.94 14.58
CA LEU A 86 -8.98 -3.79 14.31
C LEU A 86 -9.86 -4.03 13.07
N TYR A 87 -9.30 -4.68 12.05
CA TYR A 87 -10.02 -5.12 10.86
C TYR A 87 -11.15 -6.09 11.22
N ASP A 88 -10.87 -7.10 12.05
CA ASP A 88 -11.88 -8.08 12.49
C ASP A 88 -13.02 -7.42 13.31
N LYS A 89 -12.68 -6.41 14.12
CA LYS A 89 -13.65 -5.72 14.99
C LYS A 89 -14.52 -4.69 14.27
N PHE A 90 -13.94 -3.88 13.38
CA PHE A 90 -14.63 -2.74 12.76
C PHE A 90 -15.12 -3.00 11.33
N GLY A 91 -14.66 -4.09 10.72
CA GLY A 91 -14.98 -4.48 9.35
C GLY A 91 -14.27 -3.64 8.29
N ILE A 92 -14.11 -4.24 7.11
CA ILE A 92 -13.29 -3.71 6.00
C ILE A 92 -13.67 -2.29 5.58
N LYS A 93 -14.97 -1.94 5.55
CA LYS A 93 -15.43 -0.63 5.05
C LYS A 93 -14.97 0.53 5.93
N LYS A 94 -15.14 0.41 7.26
CA LYS A 94 -14.76 1.47 8.19
C LYS A 94 -13.24 1.60 8.25
N MET A 95 -12.53 0.47 8.27
CA MET A 95 -11.07 0.46 8.25
C MET A 95 -10.50 1.09 6.98
N ALA A 96 -11.05 0.78 5.81
CA ALA A 96 -10.60 1.37 4.55
C ALA A 96 -10.78 2.90 4.51
N VAL A 97 -11.90 3.42 5.01
CA VAL A 97 -12.17 4.87 5.03
C VAL A 97 -11.24 5.57 6.03
N ILE A 98 -11.14 5.06 7.25
CA ILE A 98 -10.30 5.66 8.30
C ILE A 98 -8.83 5.62 7.87
N GLY A 99 -8.35 4.49 7.36
CA GLY A 99 -6.97 4.34 6.89
C GLY A 99 -6.66 5.27 5.71
N SER A 100 -7.57 5.41 4.76
CA SER A 100 -7.39 6.34 3.63
C SER A 100 -7.35 7.81 4.08
N LEU A 101 -8.22 8.21 5.02
CA LEU A 101 -8.21 9.56 5.58
C LEU A 101 -6.94 9.84 6.39
N ALA A 102 -6.50 8.88 7.21
CA ALA A 102 -5.25 8.97 7.94
C ALA A 102 -4.05 9.11 6.99
N GLY A 103 -4.02 8.31 5.91
CA GLY A 103 -3.01 8.39 4.86
C GLY A 103 -2.95 9.76 4.19
N LEU A 104 -4.11 10.33 3.86
CA LEU A 104 -4.19 11.69 3.31
C LEU A 104 -3.63 12.74 4.28
N ILE A 105 -3.97 12.64 5.57
CA ILE A 105 -3.46 13.55 6.60
C ILE A 105 -1.92 13.44 6.71
N THR A 106 -1.38 12.23 6.68
CA THR A 106 0.08 12.01 6.73
C THR A 106 0.81 12.46 5.46
N ALA A 107 0.12 12.52 4.33
CA ALA A 107 0.68 13.01 3.08
C ALA A 107 0.71 14.55 3.00
N LEU A 108 -0.15 15.26 3.75
CA LEU A 108 -0.20 16.73 3.74
C LEU A 108 1.15 17.39 4.10
N PRO A 109 1.88 16.97 5.15
CA PRO A 109 3.21 17.51 5.46
C PRO A 109 4.22 17.39 4.31
N MET A 110 4.13 16.34 3.49
CA MET A 110 5.03 16.17 2.35
C MET A 110 4.83 17.23 1.26
N PHE A 111 3.64 17.81 1.12
CA PHE A 111 3.44 18.93 0.20
C PHE A 111 4.22 20.18 0.63
N PHE A 112 4.58 20.30 1.91
CA PHE A 112 5.37 21.40 2.44
C PHE A 112 6.87 21.12 2.45
N TYR A 113 7.30 19.91 2.10
CA TYR A 113 8.71 19.62 1.83
C TYR A 113 9.10 20.23 0.48
N ASP A 114 9.30 21.55 0.47
CA ASP A 114 9.86 22.28 -0.66
C ASP A 114 11.39 22.44 -0.47
N ALA A 115 12.13 22.43 -1.58
CA ALA A 115 13.60 22.28 -1.63
C ALA A 115 14.40 23.50 -1.13
N GLN A 116 13.83 24.34 -0.26
CA GLN A 116 14.46 25.55 0.31
C GLN A 116 14.76 25.48 1.81
N THR A 117 14.49 24.34 2.47
CA THR A 117 14.97 24.01 3.82
C THR A 117 15.58 22.62 3.84
#